data_AF-A0A8K0F4H6-F1
#
_entry.id   AF-A0A8K0F4H6-F1
#
_cell.length_a   1.000
_cell.length_b   1.000
_cell.length_c   1.000
_cell.angle_alpha   90.00
_cell.angle_beta   90.00
_cell.angle_gamma   90.00
#
_symmetry.space_group_name_H-M   'P 1'
#
loop_
_entity.id
_entity.type
_entity.pdbx_description
1 polymer ?
#
loop_
_entity_poly.entity_id
_entity_poly.type
_entity_poly.pdbx_seq_one_letter_code
_entity_poly.pdbx_strand_id
1 'polypeptide(L)'
;MFRGNVWCLRSLRMVMASSVRKTLQDSRCVFSMMKTPSVFARMHSTLHVRAHRIPISRMCWNCKAYLLPNELICASCSAVQSPPASIDYFSLFSIPQTLKINVPELDKTFKRMQRLLHPDKHTAAAAGGGSRGGGGHSSAETKTSQTNLENANQASSFVNEAYGALRDPVSRMHYLLMINGSAVSEETMGRSLDQDFLMEMMDCMENAAVSRVGSAEFHELQNSVEFQIEELYVNCAEAVEVRDWPKAQSLAMKINYWNRVRTILEEKIEEHEKLEARTKRLKDAKEREMENEQQLRKS
;
A
#
# COMPACT_ATOMS: atom_id res chain seq x y z
N MET A 1 0.85 47.75 -12.29
CA MET A 1 0.40 47.36 -13.64
C MET A 1 -0.03 45.90 -13.58
N PHE A 2 -1.33 45.65 -13.62
CA PHE A 2 -1.97 44.33 -13.59
C PHE A 2 -1.91 43.66 -14.96
N ARG A 3 -1.38 42.42 -15.04
CA ARG A 3 -1.69 41.37 -16.04
C ARG A 3 -1.27 40.04 -15.40
N GLY A 4 -2.09 39.04 -15.09
CA GLY A 4 -3.39 38.63 -15.63
C GLY A 4 -3.17 37.57 -16.70
N ASN A 5 -2.99 36.30 -16.32
CA ASN A 5 -3.02 35.18 -17.26
C ASN A 5 -3.97 34.09 -16.76
N VAL A 6 -4.99 33.88 -17.60
CA VAL A 6 -6.15 33.01 -17.48
C VAL A 6 -5.92 31.84 -18.43
N TRP A 7 -5.99 30.60 -17.97
CA TRP A 7 -6.08 29.40 -18.80
C TRP A 7 -7.19 28.52 -18.21
N CYS A 8 -8.46 28.79 -18.51
CA CYS A 8 -9.24 28.33 -19.67
C CYS A 8 -9.61 26.83 -19.60
N LEU A 9 -10.75 26.58 -18.95
CA LEU A 9 -11.57 25.38 -19.04
C LEU A 9 -11.97 25.11 -20.50
N ARG A 10 -11.84 23.85 -20.95
CA ARG A 10 -12.58 23.41 -22.15
C ARG A 10 -13.04 21.96 -22.03
N SER A 11 -14.32 21.82 -21.75
CA SER A 11 -15.12 20.62 -22.01
C SER A 11 -15.18 20.33 -23.51
N LEU A 12 -15.13 19.05 -23.90
CA LEU A 12 -15.78 18.57 -25.11
C LEU A 12 -16.26 17.13 -24.94
N ARG A 13 -17.55 16.95 -25.25
CA ARG A 13 -18.38 15.76 -25.10
C ARG A 13 -18.69 15.25 -26.51
N MET A 14 -18.60 13.92 -26.69
CA MET A 14 -19.29 13.03 -27.66
C MET A 14 -19.47 13.47 -29.13
N VAL A 15 -18.97 12.62 -30.06
CA VAL A 15 -19.71 12.17 -31.26
C VAL A 15 -19.40 10.67 -31.52
N MET A 16 -20.43 9.98 -32.01
CA MET A 16 -20.67 8.54 -32.20
C MET A 16 -19.98 7.85 -33.40
N ALA A 17 -20.12 6.51 -33.40
CA ALA A 17 -20.28 5.58 -34.54
C ALA A 17 -18.97 5.16 -35.25
N SER A 18 -18.76 3.93 -35.75
CA SER A 18 -19.54 2.67 -35.83
C SER A 18 -18.71 1.66 -36.65
N SER A 19 -18.89 0.36 -36.40
CA SER A 19 -18.59 -0.76 -37.34
C SER A 19 -17.09 -0.98 -37.65
N VAL A 20 -16.53 -2.19 -37.60
CA VAL A 20 -16.60 -3.17 -38.68
C VAL A 20 -16.50 -4.59 -38.10
N ARG A 21 -17.50 -5.40 -38.42
CA ARG A 21 -17.57 -6.85 -38.21
C ARG A 21 -17.76 -7.47 -39.60
N LYS A 22 -16.79 -8.25 -40.10
CA LYS A 22 -16.89 -9.34 -41.12
C LYS A 22 -15.59 -9.47 -41.91
N THR A 23 -15.04 -10.68 -41.93
CA THR A 23 -14.62 -11.40 -43.15
C THR A 23 -14.32 -12.85 -42.78
N LEU A 24 -15.37 -13.67 -42.88
CA LEU A 24 -15.25 -15.09 -43.25
C LEU A 24 -15.30 -15.16 -44.77
N GLN A 25 -14.76 -16.25 -45.33
CA GLN A 25 -14.89 -16.72 -46.71
C GLN A 25 -13.71 -16.33 -47.62
N ASP A 26 -12.74 -17.24 -47.76
CA ASP A 26 -12.65 -18.07 -48.97
C ASP A 26 -11.57 -19.14 -48.85
N SER A 27 -11.91 -20.36 -49.29
CA SER A 27 -11.01 -21.36 -49.90
C SER A 27 -11.75 -22.69 -49.99
N ARG A 28 -12.58 -22.81 -51.04
CA ARG A 28 -12.99 -24.10 -51.59
C ARG A 28 -11.87 -24.59 -52.51
N CYS A 29 -11.26 -25.73 -52.16
CA CYS A 29 -10.58 -26.58 -53.13
C CYS A 29 -11.30 -27.93 -53.18
N VAL A 30 -11.33 -28.49 -54.38
CA VAL A 30 -12.36 -29.37 -54.92
C VAL A 30 -11.92 -30.83 -54.88
N PHE A 31 -12.88 -31.72 -54.62
CA PHE A 31 -13.02 -33.09 -55.14
C PHE A 31 -11.88 -34.12 -54.99
N SER A 32 -12.14 -35.22 -54.27
CA SER A 32 -12.34 -36.54 -54.91
C SER A 32 -12.90 -37.57 -53.92
N MET A 33 -13.95 -38.28 -54.35
CA MET A 33 -14.62 -39.38 -53.67
C MET A 33 -13.85 -40.69 -53.87
N MET A 34 -13.68 -41.50 -52.81
CA MET A 34 -13.74 -42.97 -52.89
C MET A 34 -14.38 -43.55 -51.62
N LYS A 35 -15.08 -44.66 -51.80
CA LYS A 35 -16.17 -45.22 -50.97
C LYS A 35 -15.71 -46.20 -49.86
N THR A 36 -16.38 -46.11 -48.69
CA THR A 36 -16.83 -47.19 -47.73
C THR A 36 -15.82 -48.08 -46.98
N PRO A 37 -16.19 -48.82 -45.90
CA PRO A 37 -17.15 -48.53 -44.80
C PRO A 37 -16.63 -48.86 -43.36
N SER A 38 -17.29 -48.26 -42.36
CA SER A 38 -17.65 -48.78 -41.02
C SER A 38 -16.60 -49.18 -39.95
N VAL A 39 -16.90 -48.67 -38.74
CA VAL A 39 -16.75 -49.23 -37.38
C VAL A 39 -15.52 -48.81 -36.53
N PHE A 40 -15.85 -48.07 -35.46
CA PHE A 40 -15.15 -47.86 -34.18
C PHE A 40 -13.69 -47.37 -34.18
N ALA A 41 -13.50 -46.10 -33.83
CA ALA A 41 -12.35 -45.69 -33.01
C ALA A 41 -12.68 -44.44 -32.19
N ARG A 42 -12.81 -44.67 -30.87
CA ARG A 42 -12.85 -43.74 -29.73
C ARG A 42 -12.43 -42.29 -30.03
N MET A 43 -13.36 -41.35 -29.85
CA MET A 43 -13.04 -39.96 -29.52
C MET A 43 -12.41 -39.91 -28.13
N HIS A 44 -11.08 -39.87 -28.07
CA HIS A 44 -10.41 -39.20 -26.96
C HIS A 44 -10.19 -37.75 -27.39
N SER A 45 -11.16 -36.90 -27.06
CA SER A 45 -10.98 -35.47 -27.03
C SER A 45 -9.88 -35.14 -26.03
N THR A 46 -8.65 -34.98 -26.53
CA THR A 46 -7.55 -34.37 -25.80
C THR A 46 -7.85 -32.90 -25.64
N LEU A 47 -8.68 -32.59 -24.64
CA LEU A 47 -8.69 -31.27 -24.01
C LEU A 47 -7.30 -31.05 -23.42
N HIS A 48 -6.46 -30.34 -24.17
CA HIS A 48 -5.26 -29.72 -23.62
C HIS A 48 -5.70 -28.63 -22.64
N VAL A 49 -6.07 -29.04 -21.42
CA VAL A 49 -6.11 -28.13 -20.28
C VAL A 49 -4.67 -27.70 -20.08
N ARG A 50 -4.39 -26.45 -20.45
CA ARG A 50 -3.15 -25.76 -20.11
C ARG A 50 -3.01 -25.86 -18.59
N ALA A 51 -2.10 -26.71 -18.12
CA ALA A 51 -1.75 -26.79 -16.71
C ALA A 51 -1.14 -25.45 -16.32
N HIS A 52 -1.97 -24.53 -15.85
CA HIS A 52 -1.51 -23.43 -15.04
C HIS A 52 -0.77 -24.06 -13.86
N ARG A 53 0.52 -23.74 -13.70
CA ARG A 53 1.32 -24.20 -12.57
C ARG A 53 0.52 -23.92 -11.30
N ILE A 54 0.03 -24.98 -10.66
CA ILE A 54 -0.68 -24.92 -9.38
C ILE A 54 0.33 -24.30 -8.39
N PRO A 55 0.01 -23.15 -7.76
CA PRO A 55 0.94 -22.53 -6.84
C PRO A 55 1.13 -23.46 -5.63
N ILE A 56 2.35 -23.45 -5.08
CA ILE A 56 2.85 -24.28 -3.98
C ILE A 56 1.74 -24.44 -2.91
N SER A 57 1.06 -25.58 -2.92
CA SER A 57 -0.05 -25.86 -2.03
C SER A 57 0.51 -26.12 -0.64
N ARG A 58 0.20 -25.27 0.33
CA ARG A 58 0.62 -25.46 1.71
C ARG A 58 -0.41 -26.28 2.46
N MET A 59 0.03 -27.02 3.45
CA MET A 59 -0.85 -27.86 4.26
C MET A 59 -1.01 -27.24 5.63
N CYS A 60 -2.24 -27.24 6.14
CA CYS A 60 -2.53 -26.79 7.48
C CYS A 60 -1.71 -27.60 8.49
N TRP A 61 -1.01 -26.92 9.40
CA TRP A 61 -0.19 -27.61 10.41
C TRP A 61 -1.03 -28.53 11.32
N ASN A 62 -2.30 -28.16 11.56
CA ASN A 62 -3.25 -28.91 12.40
C ASN A 62 -3.98 -30.03 11.62
N CYS A 63 -4.85 -29.68 10.66
CA CYS A 63 -5.72 -30.65 9.98
C CYS A 63 -5.20 -31.21 8.66
N LYS A 64 -4.02 -30.76 8.19
CA LYS A 64 -3.39 -31.17 6.92
C LYS A 64 -4.19 -30.84 5.66
N ALA A 65 -5.28 -30.07 5.75
CA ALA A 65 -6.00 -29.56 4.58
C ALA A 65 -5.10 -28.65 3.73
N TYR A 66 -5.33 -28.63 2.41
CA TYR A 66 -4.65 -27.72 1.50
C TYR A 66 -5.13 -26.29 1.67
N LEU A 67 -4.19 -25.35 1.67
CA LEU A 67 -4.41 -23.92 1.89
C LEU A 67 -3.96 -23.13 0.67
N LEU A 68 -4.69 -22.07 0.38
CA LEU A 68 -4.24 -21.07 -0.58
C LEU A 68 -3.09 -20.23 0.01
N PRO A 69 -2.22 -19.63 -0.83
CA PRO A 69 -1.09 -18.87 -0.33
C PRO A 69 -1.44 -17.69 0.60
N ASN A 70 -2.59 -17.06 0.40
CA ASN A 70 -3.08 -15.90 1.15
C ASN A 70 -3.94 -16.27 2.37
N GLU A 71 -4.20 -17.56 2.61
CA GLU A 71 -5.01 -18.02 3.74
C GLU A 71 -4.17 -18.12 5.03
N LEU A 72 -4.32 -17.12 5.89
CA LEU A 72 -3.72 -17.11 7.24
C LEU A 72 -4.56 -17.88 8.27
N ILE A 73 -5.77 -18.31 7.92
CA ILE A 73 -6.67 -19.08 8.79
C ILE A 73 -7.23 -20.24 7.99
N CYS A 74 -7.07 -21.45 8.51
CA CYS A 74 -7.55 -22.64 7.84
C CYS A 74 -9.09 -22.69 7.83
N ALA A 75 -9.70 -22.82 6.65
CA ALA A 75 -11.15 -22.93 6.52
C ALA A 75 -11.73 -24.21 7.17
N SER A 76 -10.94 -25.30 7.25
CA SER A 76 -11.42 -26.60 7.76
C SER A 76 -11.35 -26.74 9.28
N CYS A 77 -10.38 -26.10 9.94
CA CYS A 77 -10.17 -26.27 11.38
C CYS A 77 -9.97 -24.96 12.15
N SER A 78 -10.06 -23.81 11.48
CA SER A 78 -9.88 -22.46 12.06
C SER A 78 -8.52 -22.20 12.71
N ALA A 79 -7.55 -23.11 12.58
CA ALA A 79 -6.20 -22.91 13.08
C ALA A 79 -5.52 -21.78 12.30
N VAL A 80 -4.86 -20.87 13.01
CA VAL A 80 -4.06 -19.80 12.42
C VAL A 80 -2.77 -20.38 11.85
N GLN A 81 -2.44 -19.94 10.64
CA GLN A 81 -1.30 -20.42 9.88
C GLN A 81 -0.21 -19.35 9.91
N SER A 82 1.05 -19.78 9.96
CA SER A 82 2.18 -18.88 9.85
C SER A 82 2.17 -18.19 8.46
N PRO A 83 2.47 -16.89 8.39
CA PRO A 83 2.49 -16.18 7.12
C PRO A 83 3.52 -16.77 6.15
N PRO A 84 3.24 -16.72 4.85
CA PRO A 84 4.17 -17.17 3.83
C PRO A 84 5.43 -16.31 3.77
N ALA A 85 6.60 -16.93 3.60
CA ALA A 85 7.80 -16.16 3.25
C ALA A 85 7.76 -15.58 1.84
N SER A 86 6.96 -16.16 0.93
CA SER A 86 6.97 -15.83 -0.50
C SER A 86 5.76 -15.04 -1.00
N ILE A 87 4.82 -14.67 -0.13
CA ILE A 87 3.65 -13.88 -0.55
C ILE A 87 3.98 -12.40 -0.58
N ASP A 88 3.53 -11.72 -1.63
CA ASP A 88 3.52 -10.27 -1.67
C ASP A 88 2.31 -9.69 -0.93
N TYR A 89 2.43 -8.46 -0.44
CA TYR A 89 1.37 -7.77 0.30
C TYR A 89 0.11 -7.56 -0.54
N PHE A 90 0.25 -7.36 -1.85
CA PHE A 90 -0.90 -7.21 -2.75
C PHE A 90 -1.70 -8.52 -2.85
N SER A 91 -1.01 -9.66 -3.04
CA SER A 91 -1.65 -10.99 -3.00
C SER A 91 -2.27 -11.32 -1.65
N LEU A 92 -1.67 -10.87 -0.54
CA LEU A 92 -2.25 -11.04 0.80
C LEU A 92 -3.64 -10.39 0.90
N PHE A 93 -3.77 -9.13 0.46
CA PHE A 93 -5.04 -8.42 0.46
C PHE A 93 -5.93 -8.73 -0.75
N SER A 94 -5.46 -9.55 -1.68
CA SER A 94 -6.14 -9.89 -2.95
C SER A 94 -6.44 -8.65 -3.81
N ILE A 95 -5.50 -7.70 -3.85
CA ILE A 95 -5.56 -6.45 -4.61
C ILE A 95 -4.56 -6.54 -5.78
N PRO A 96 -4.85 -5.96 -6.95
CA PRO A 96 -3.87 -5.90 -8.04
C PRO A 96 -2.63 -5.06 -7.66
N GLN A 97 -1.47 -5.47 -8.16
CA GLN A 97 -0.17 -4.79 -7.96
C GLN A 97 -0.13 -3.46 -8.73
N THR A 98 -0.81 -2.46 -8.19
CA THR A 98 -0.99 -1.12 -8.78
C THR A 98 -0.77 -0.06 -7.71
N LEU A 99 -0.34 1.14 -8.12
CA LEU A 99 -0.23 2.28 -7.18
C LEU A 99 -1.60 2.88 -6.85
N LYS A 100 -2.56 2.80 -7.77
CA LYS A 100 -3.93 3.28 -7.60
C LYS A 100 -4.78 2.23 -6.88
N ILE A 101 -4.78 2.27 -5.55
CA ILE A 101 -5.60 1.36 -4.72
C ILE A 101 -6.75 2.09 -4.02
N ASN A 102 -7.81 1.35 -3.70
CA ASN A 102 -8.92 1.82 -2.90
C ASN A 102 -8.61 1.66 -1.40
N VAL A 103 -8.08 2.73 -0.78
CA VAL A 103 -7.71 2.73 0.65
C VAL A 103 -8.89 2.36 1.57
N PRO A 104 -10.12 2.87 1.38
CA PRO A 104 -11.29 2.43 2.15
C PRO A 104 -11.56 0.91 2.11
N GLU A 105 -11.28 0.25 0.99
CA GLU A 105 -11.46 -1.20 0.84
C GLU A 105 -10.31 -1.98 1.50
N LEU A 106 -9.08 -1.47 1.41
CA LEU A 106 -7.94 -1.97 2.16
C LEU A 106 -8.21 -1.94 3.67
N ASP A 107 -8.69 -0.81 4.20
CA ASP A 107 -9.03 -0.63 5.62
C ASP A 107 -10.08 -1.63 6.09
N LYS A 108 -11.12 -1.88 5.27
CA LYS A 108 -12.17 -2.87 5.58
C LYS A 108 -11.58 -4.29 5.66
N THR A 109 -10.73 -4.64 4.69
CA THR A 109 -10.11 -5.96 4.61
C THR A 109 -9.13 -6.18 5.77
N PHE A 110 -8.33 -5.17 6.09
CA PHE A 110 -7.44 -5.15 7.24
C PHE A 110 -8.20 -5.37 8.56
N LYS A 111 -9.22 -4.56 8.85
CA LYS A 111 -10.05 -4.70 10.06
C LYS A 111 -10.74 -6.06 10.13
N ARG A 112 -11.09 -6.67 9.00
CA ARG A 112 -11.63 -8.05 8.96
C ARG A 112 -10.57 -9.06 9.36
N MET A 113 -9.37 -9.00 8.78
CA MET A 113 -8.28 -9.93 9.09
C MET A 113 -7.80 -9.79 10.53
N GLN A 114 -7.59 -8.55 11.01
CA GLN A 114 -7.14 -8.29 12.38
C GLN A 114 -8.13 -8.83 13.43
N ARG A 115 -9.45 -8.71 13.18
CA ARG A 115 -10.47 -9.32 14.06
C ARG A 115 -10.39 -10.83 14.14
N LEU A 116 -9.88 -11.51 13.12
CA LEU A 116 -9.75 -12.97 13.11
C LEU A 116 -8.41 -13.43 13.70
N LEU A 117 -7.37 -12.61 13.57
CA LEU A 117 -6.00 -12.89 14.01
C LEU A 117 -5.66 -12.33 15.40
N HIS A 118 -6.55 -11.55 16.03
CA HIS A 118 -6.27 -10.89 17.30
C HIS A 118 -5.82 -11.90 18.38
N PRO A 119 -4.67 -11.68 19.05
CA PRO A 119 -4.10 -12.62 20.03
C PRO A 119 -5.07 -13.01 21.13
N ASP A 120 -5.91 -12.08 21.61
CA ASP A 120 -6.92 -12.34 22.66
C ASP A 120 -7.92 -13.46 22.33
N LYS A 121 -8.20 -13.71 21.04
CA LYS A 121 -9.06 -14.83 20.65
C LYS A 121 -8.38 -16.18 20.81
N HIS A 122 -7.05 -16.20 20.71
CA HIS A 122 -6.22 -17.40 20.74
C HIS A 122 -5.55 -17.62 22.11
N THR A 123 -5.52 -16.60 22.98
CA THR A 123 -5.13 -16.74 24.39
C THR A 123 -6.22 -17.43 25.21
N ALA A 124 -7.51 -17.15 24.97
CA ALA A 124 -8.61 -17.82 25.65
C ALA A 124 -8.67 -19.33 25.35
N ALA A 125 -8.30 -19.71 24.11
CA ALA A 125 -8.13 -21.11 23.71
C ALA A 125 -6.88 -21.77 24.34
N ALA A 126 -5.82 -20.99 24.60
CA ALA A 126 -4.58 -21.46 25.22
C ALA A 126 -4.62 -21.55 26.75
N ALA A 127 -5.46 -20.75 27.40
CA ALA A 127 -5.52 -20.60 28.85
C ALA A 127 -6.62 -21.44 29.53
N GLY A 128 -7.31 -22.34 28.84
CA GLY A 128 -8.29 -23.25 29.48
C GLY A 128 -9.53 -22.54 30.04
N GLY A 129 -10.05 -21.52 29.35
CA GLY A 129 -11.17 -20.71 29.84
C GLY A 129 -12.51 -21.05 29.18
N GLY A 130 -13.24 -22.05 29.71
CA GLY A 130 -14.70 -22.08 29.62
C GLY A 130 -15.40 -23.36 29.13
N SER A 131 -15.35 -24.45 29.89
CA SER A 131 -16.56 -25.14 30.36
C SER A 131 -16.19 -26.20 31.41
N ARG A 132 -17.01 -26.29 32.45
CA ARG A 132 -16.87 -27.19 33.61
C ARG A 132 -16.86 -28.67 33.17
N GLY A 133 -15.78 -29.39 33.46
CA GLY A 133 -15.75 -30.86 33.36
C GLY A 133 -14.31 -31.38 33.30
N GLY A 134 -13.90 -32.14 34.32
CA GLY A 134 -12.53 -32.61 34.49
C GLY A 134 -12.01 -33.50 33.36
N GLY A 135 -10.71 -33.36 33.07
CA GLY A 135 -9.94 -34.22 32.18
C GLY A 135 -8.56 -33.61 31.95
N GLY A 136 -7.50 -34.28 32.42
CA GLY A 136 -6.13 -33.80 32.31
C GLY A 136 -5.77 -33.42 30.88
N HIS A 137 -5.33 -32.18 30.68
CA HIS A 137 -4.91 -31.70 29.37
C HIS A 137 -3.64 -32.43 28.97
N SER A 138 -3.71 -33.15 27.85
CA SER A 138 -2.57 -33.88 27.32
C SER A 138 -1.51 -32.88 26.84
N SER A 139 -0.21 -33.21 26.97
CA SER A 139 0.88 -32.30 26.54
C SER A 139 0.83 -31.93 25.05
N ALA A 140 0.03 -32.64 24.24
CA ALA A 140 -0.21 -32.38 22.83
C ALA A 140 -1.22 -31.23 22.59
N GLU A 141 -2.24 -31.08 23.44
CA GLU A 141 -3.24 -30.00 23.33
C GLU A 141 -2.63 -28.65 23.72
N THR A 142 -1.78 -28.62 24.75
CA THR A 142 -1.02 -27.42 25.15
C THR A 142 -0.10 -26.93 24.04
N LYS A 143 0.60 -27.84 23.34
CA LYS A 143 1.47 -27.50 22.19
C LYS A 143 0.69 -26.97 20.99
N THR A 144 -0.48 -27.53 20.73
CA THR A 144 -1.38 -27.09 19.64
C THR A 144 -1.88 -25.67 19.91
N SER A 145 -2.24 -25.35 21.15
CA SER A 145 -2.68 -23.98 21.44
C SER A 145 -1.55 -22.95 21.45
N GLN A 146 -0.34 -23.35 21.87
CA GLN A 146 0.83 -22.46 21.85
C GLN A 146 1.27 -22.13 20.41
N THR A 147 1.31 -23.13 19.52
CA THR A 147 1.63 -22.92 18.10
C THR A 147 0.58 -22.04 17.39
N ASN A 148 -0.70 -22.18 17.74
CA ASN A 148 -1.76 -21.32 17.22
C ASN A 148 -1.59 -19.86 17.66
N LEU A 149 -1.23 -19.62 18.92
CA LEU A 149 -0.97 -18.27 19.45
C LEU A 149 0.27 -17.63 18.81
N GLU A 150 1.36 -18.40 18.64
CA GLU A 150 2.56 -17.91 17.97
C GLU A 150 2.28 -17.53 16.51
N ASN A 151 1.55 -18.38 15.78
CA ASN A 151 1.12 -18.08 14.41
C ASN A 151 0.20 -16.86 14.35
N ALA A 152 -0.69 -16.67 15.33
CA ALA A 152 -1.55 -15.48 15.42
C ALA A 152 -0.74 -14.19 15.61
N ASN A 153 0.29 -14.21 16.46
CA ASN A 153 1.18 -13.07 16.64
C ASN A 153 1.95 -12.75 15.36
N GLN A 154 2.57 -13.76 14.72
CA GLN A 154 3.30 -13.60 13.47
C GLN A 154 2.40 -13.08 12.34
N ALA A 155 1.22 -13.69 12.17
CA ALA A 155 0.26 -13.31 11.14
C ALA A 155 -0.29 -11.89 11.38
N SER A 156 -0.55 -11.51 12.63
CA SER A 156 -0.98 -10.15 12.99
C SER A 156 0.09 -9.10 12.66
N SER A 157 1.35 -9.35 13.04
CA SER A 157 2.48 -8.47 12.67
C SER A 157 2.59 -8.31 11.17
N PHE A 158 2.58 -9.44 10.44
CA PHE A 158 2.69 -9.44 8.98
C PHE A 158 1.56 -8.67 8.29
N VAL A 159 0.32 -8.81 8.77
CA VAL A 159 -0.83 -8.05 8.25
C VAL A 159 -0.70 -6.55 8.55
N ASN A 160 -0.17 -6.17 9.72
CA ASN A 160 0.08 -4.77 10.07
C ASN A 160 1.17 -4.15 9.19
N GLU A 161 2.27 -4.86 8.98
CA GLU A 161 3.36 -4.44 8.09
C GLU A 161 2.86 -4.27 6.66
N ALA A 162 2.13 -5.26 6.13
CA ALA A 162 1.55 -5.21 4.80
C ALA A 162 0.55 -4.05 4.66
N TYR A 163 -0.28 -3.81 5.68
CA TYR A 163 -1.21 -2.69 5.70
C TYR A 163 -0.47 -1.34 5.74
N GLY A 164 0.54 -1.19 6.59
CA GLY A 164 1.35 0.04 6.65
C GLY A 164 2.02 0.34 5.32
N ALA A 165 2.65 -0.67 4.72
CA ALA A 165 3.31 -0.56 3.42
C ALA A 165 2.33 -0.19 2.29
N LEU A 166 1.12 -0.76 2.28
CA LEU A 166 0.14 -0.48 1.23
C LEU A 166 -0.70 0.77 1.48
N ARG A 167 -0.89 1.21 2.72
CA ARG A 167 -1.74 2.35 3.04
C ARG A 167 -1.12 3.67 2.60
N ASP A 168 0.15 3.88 2.93
CA ASP A 168 0.88 5.08 2.56
C ASP A 168 1.30 5.05 1.08
N PRO A 169 0.99 6.07 0.26
CA PRO A 169 1.31 6.08 -1.17
C PRO A 169 2.80 5.89 -1.47
N VAL A 170 3.68 6.53 -0.69
CA VAL A 170 5.14 6.49 -0.87
C VAL A 170 5.67 5.11 -0.52
N SER A 171 5.31 4.58 0.65
CA SER A 171 5.67 3.22 1.09
C SER A 171 5.19 2.16 0.09
N ARG A 172 3.97 2.32 -0.45
CA ARG A 172 3.40 1.42 -1.46
C ARG A 172 4.22 1.42 -2.74
N MET A 173 4.63 2.61 -3.19
CA MET A 173 5.48 2.79 -4.36
C MET A 173 6.84 2.11 -4.16
N HIS A 174 7.51 2.35 -3.03
CA HIS A 174 8.76 1.69 -2.69
C HIS A 174 8.64 0.17 -2.66
N TYR A 175 7.59 -0.35 -2.01
CA TYR A 175 7.33 -1.77 -1.95
C TYR A 175 7.12 -2.39 -3.34
N LEU A 176 6.33 -1.74 -4.20
CA LEU A 176 6.07 -2.22 -5.56
C LEU A 176 7.34 -2.23 -6.42
N LEU A 177 8.19 -1.21 -6.29
CA LEU A 177 9.48 -1.16 -6.97
C LEU A 177 10.44 -2.24 -6.46
N MET A 178 10.45 -2.48 -5.14
CA MET A 178 11.28 -3.50 -4.51
C MET A 178 10.95 -4.91 -5.03
N ILE A 179 9.67 -5.29 -5.08
CA ILE A 179 9.27 -6.64 -5.57
C ILE A 179 9.55 -6.85 -7.06
N ASN A 180 9.70 -5.76 -7.84
CA ASN A 180 10.07 -5.80 -9.26
C ASN A 180 11.59 -5.62 -9.49
N GLY A 181 12.40 -5.62 -8.43
CA GLY A 181 13.87 -5.56 -8.53
C GLY A 181 14.44 -4.18 -8.83
N SER A 182 13.64 -3.11 -8.72
CA SER A 182 14.05 -1.71 -8.92
C SER A 182 13.95 -0.91 -7.62
N ALA A 183 14.39 -1.51 -6.51
CA ALA A 183 14.33 -0.89 -5.20
C ALA A 183 15.03 0.48 -5.19
N VAL A 184 14.46 1.44 -4.47
CA VAL A 184 15.07 2.76 -4.26
C VAL A 184 15.82 2.70 -2.93
N SER A 185 17.14 2.62 -2.98
CA SER A 185 18.02 2.70 -1.80
C SER A 185 18.74 4.05 -1.76
N GLU A 186 19.33 4.40 -0.61
CA GLU A 186 20.21 5.56 -0.47
C GLU A 186 21.38 5.50 -1.45
N GLU A 187 21.92 4.31 -1.74
CA GLU A 187 23.00 4.13 -2.72
C GLU A 187 22.53 4.44 -4.15
N THR A 188 21.27 4.16 -4.46
CA THR A 188 20.72 4.43 -5.79
C THR A 188 20.28 5.88 -5.94
N MET A 189 20.00 6.55 -4.80
CA MET A 189 19.62 7.96 -4.75
C MET A 189 20.73 8.84 -5.35
N GLY A 190 20.36 9.73 -6.27
CA GLY A 190 21.30 10.67 -6.92
C GLY A 190 22.10 10.12 -8.10
N ARG A 191 22.27 8.79 -8.25
CA ARG A 191 23.06 8.21 -9.38
C ARG A 191 22.42 8.38 -10.76
N SER A 192 21.10 8.52 -10.81
CA SER A 192 20.32 8.58 -12.05
C SER A 192 19.49 9.87 -12.19
N LEU A 193 19.75 10.84 -11.31
CA LEU A 193 19.07 12.13 -11.32
C LEU A 193 19.92 13.18 -12.01
N ASP A 194 19.23 14.11 -12.66
CA ASP A 194 19.84 15.24 -13.33
C ASP A 194 20.44 16.23 -12.31
N GLN A 195 21.57 16.83 -12.68
CA GLN A 195 22.27 17.78 -11.82
C GLN A 195 21.41 19.03 -11.58
N ASP A 196 20.69 19.50 -12.61
CA ASP A 196 19.82 20.66 -12.50
C ASP A 196 18.70 20.44 -11.48
N PHE A 197 18.11 19.24 -11.47
CA PHE A 197 17.11 18.86 -10.46
C PHE A 197 17.69 18.83 -9.04
N LEU A 198 18.91 18.30 -8.87
CA LEU A 198 19.54 18.24 -7.55
C LEU A 198 19.85 19.64 -7.00
N MET A 199 20.27 20.57 -7.86
CA MET A 199 20.47 21.97 -7.47
C MET A 199 19.16 22.63 -7.07
N GLU A 200 18.11 22.51 -7.89
CA GLU A 200 16.77 23.03 -7.57
C GLU A 200 16.26 22.50 -6.22
N MET A 201 16.51 21.22 -5.95
CA MET A 201 16.09 20.60 -4.69
C MET A 201 16.87 21.12 -3.47
N MET A 202 18.18 21.36 -3.62
CA MET A 202 18.98 22.00 -2.56
C MET A 202 18.46 23.40 -2.24
N ASP A 203 18.18 24.20 -3.28
CA ASP A 203 17.61 25.54 -3.13
C ASP A 203 16.22 25.47 -2.47
N CYS A 204 15.37 24.51 -2.86
CA CYS A 204 14.07 24.30 -2.23
C CYS A 204 14.19 23.91 -0.75
N MET A 205 15.13 23.03 -0.41
CA MET A 205 15.38 22.64 0.99
C MET A 205 15.90 23.83 1.83
N GLU A 206 16.78 24.66 1.27
CA GLU A 206 17.25 25.89 1.93
C GLU A 206 16.10 26.89 2.12
N ASN A 207 15.31 27.13 1.08
CA ASN A 207 14.15 28.00 1.13
C ASN A 207 13.14 27.52 2.19
N ALA A 208 12.87 26.22 2.26
CA ALA A 208 12.05 25.64 3.34
C ALA A 208 12.66 25.90 4.72
N ALA A 209 13.97 25.69 4.88
CA ALA A 209 14.70 25.86 6.13
C ALA A 209 14.86 27.32 6.58
N VAL A 210 14.72 28.32 5.69
CA VAL A 210 14.84 29.75 6.04
C VAL A 210 13.49 30.47 6.08
N SER A 211 12.50 30.02 5.31
CA SER A 211 11.18 30.67 5.22
C SER A 211 10.47 30.81 6.57
N ARG A 212 9.78 31.92 6.77
CA ARG A 212 9.01 32.16 7.99
C ARG A 212 7.66 31.46 7.90
N VAL A 213 7.30 30.68 8.92
CA VAL A 213 5.99 30.03 9.00
C VAL A 213 4.87 31.09 8.90
N GLY A 214 3.89 30.81 8.02
CA GLY A 214 2.76 31.70 7.75
C GLY A 214 3.05 32.86 6.77
N SER A 215 4.25 32.96 6.21
CA SER A 215 4.52 33.92 5.12
C SER A 215 3.88 33.47 3.80
N ALA A 216 3.70 34.39 2.85
CA ALA A 216 3.15 34.06 1.54
C ALA A 216 4.07 33.06 0.81
N GLU A 217 5.38 33.27 0.89
CA GLU A 217 6.41 32.43 0.29
C GLU A 217 6.39 31.01 0.89
N PHE A 218 6.15 30.89 2.20
CA PHE A 218 6.04 29.58 2.86
C PHE A 218 4.82 28.79 2.35
N HIS A 219 3.65 29.44 2.24
CA HIS A 219 2.45 28.79 1.72
C HIS A 219 2.56 28.46 0.23
N GLU A 220 3.18 29.33 -0.57
CA GLU A 220 3.47 29.06 -1.98
C GLU A 220 4.37 27.84 -2.13
N LEU A 221 5.45 27.75 -1.35
CA LEU A 221 6.35 26.61 -1.35
C LEU A 221 5.62 25.33 -0.91
N GLN A 222 4.81 25.38 0.15
CA GLN A 222 4.02 24.24 0.62
C GLN A 222 3.08 23.72 -0.46
N ASN A 223 2.33 24.60 -1.12
CA ASN A 223 1.43 24.22 -2.21
C ASN A 223 2.19 23.66 -3.41
N SER A 224 3.35 24.25 -3.74
CA SER A 224 4.21 23.77 -4.83
C SER A 224 4.71 22.35 -4.54
N VAL A 225 5.17 22.09 -3.31
CA VAL A 225 5.66 20.76 -2.91
C VAL A 225 4.56 19.70 -3.04
N GLU A 226 3.35 19.96 -2.52
CA GLU A 226 2.24 19.00 -2.63
C GLU A 226 1.85 18.76 -4.09
N PHE A 227 1.75 19.82 -4.89
CA PHE A 227 1.45 19.70 -6.32
C PHE A 227 2.49 18.84 -7.06
N GLN A 228 3.79 19.08 -6.82
CA GLN A 228 4.86 18.31 -7.43
C GLN A 228 4.83 16.83 -7.01
N ILE A 229 4.56 16.54 -5.73
CA ILE A 229 4.44 15.17 -5.24
C ILE A 229 3.27 14.46 -5.93
N GLU A 230 2.10 15.09 -6.01
CA GLU A 230 0.92 14.51 -6.65
C GLU A 230 1.15 14.24 -8.14
N GLU A 231 1.70 15.21 -8.87
CA GLU A 231 2.01 15.08 -10.30
C GLU A 231 3.01 13.95 -10.55
N LEU A 232 4.12 13.91 -9.80
CA LEU A 232 5.11 12.86 -9.93
C LEU A 232 4.54 11.48 -9.56
N TYR A 233 3.64 11.41 -8.58
CA TYR A 233 3.00 10.15 -8.19
C TYR A 233 2.09 9.60 -9.30
N VAL A 234 1.31 10.46 -9.97
CA VAL A 234 0.49 10.07 -11.12
C VAL A 234 1.37 9.56 -12.26
N ASN A 235 2.44 10.30 -12.60
CA ASN A 235 3.40 9.90 -13.62
C ASN A 235 4.09 8.57 -13.27
N CYS A 236 4.38 8.33 -11.98
CA CYS A 236 4.95 7.08 -11.50
C CYS A 236 3.94 5.93 -11.65
N ALA A 237 2.67 6.15 -11.32
CA ALA A 237 1.61 5.16 -11.49
C ALA A 237 1.43 4.75 -12.96
N GLU A 238 1.49 5.70 -13.89
CA GLU A 238 1.45 5.40 -15.33
C GLU A 238 2.67 4.61 -15.80
N ALA A 239 3.88 4.96 -15.33
CA ALA A 239 5.10 4.22 -15.65
C ALA A 239 5.04 2.77 -15.14
N VAL A 240 4.48 2.56 -13.94
CA VAL A 240 4.23 1.23 -13.35
C VAL A 240 3.21 0.44 -14.18
N GLU A 241 2.12 1.07 -14.65
CA GLU A 241 1.11 0.42 -15.49
C GLU A 241 1.71 -0.11 -16.81
N VAL A 242 2.66 0.65 -17.40
CA VAL A 242 3.40 0.25 -18.61
C VAL A 242 4.58 -0.69 -18.31
N ARG A 243 4.88 -0.93 -17.02
CA ARG A 243 6.03 -1.72 -16.52
C ARG A 243 7.40 -1.14 -16.87
N ASP A 244 7.48 0.19 -17.00
CA ASP A 244 8.74 0.92 -17.15
C ASP A 244 9.36 1.19 -15.77
N TRP A 245 10.06 0.19 -15.24
CA TRP A 245 10.65 0.23 -13.91
C TRP A 245 11.78 1.25 -13.74
N PRO A 246 12.72 1.43 -14.70
CA PRO A 246 13.75 2.46 -14.60
C PRO A 246 13.14 3.87 -14.49
N LYS A 247 12.12 4.18 -15.30
CA LYS A 247 11.42 5.46 -15.22
C LYS A 247 10.69 5.62 -13.89
N ALA A 248 9.95 4.61 -13.45
CA ALA A 248 9.25 4.62 -12.17
C ALA A 248 10.22 4.80 -10.98
N GLN A 249 11.39 4.18 -11.03
CA GLN A 249 12.45 4.33 -10.03
C GLN A 249 12.98 5.77 -9.98
N SER A 250 13.25 6.39 -11.14
CA SER A 250 13.70 7.80 -11.19
C SER A 250 12.65 8.76 -10.63
N LEU A 251 11.36 8.54 -10.94
CA LEU A 251 10.24 9.34 -10.42
C LEU A 251 10.09 9.15 -8.91
N ALA A 252 10.22 7.91 -8.42
CA ALA A 252 10.20 7.61 -6.99
C ALA A 252 11.33 8.31 -6.21
N MET A 253 12.53 8.40 -6.79
CA MET A 253 13.61 9.19 -6.20
C MET A 253 13.25 10.67 -6.11
N LYS A 254 12.70 11.27 -7.18
CA LYS A 254 12.25 12.67 -7.16
C LYS A 254 11.20 12.93 -6.08
N ILE A 255 10.24 12.01 -5.93
CA ILE A 255 9.22 12.07 -4.87
C ILE A 255 9.86 12.06 -3.48
N ASN A 256 10.89 11.24 -3.24
CA ASN A 256 11.58 11.23 -1.94
C ASN A 256 12.27 12.56 -1.62
N TYR A 257 12.85 13.22 -2.62
CA TYR A 257 13.44 14.54 -2.45
C TYR A 257 12.39 15.60 -2.08
N TRP A 258 11.26 15.63 -2.79
CA TRP A 258 10.14 16.52 -2.43
C TRP A 258 9.55 16.21 -1.06
N ASN A 259 9.43 14.94 -0.69
CA ASN A 259 9.01 14.54 0.65
C ASN A 259 9.98 15.04 1.73
N ARG A 260 11.28 15.10 1.44
CA ARG A 260 12.26 15.68 2.36
C ARG A 260 12.02 17.17 2.58
N VAL A 261 11.72 17.92 1.51
CA VAL A 261 11.31 19.33 1.62
C VAL A 261 10.03 19.46 2.45
N ARG A 262 9.02 18.60 2.19
CA ARG A 262 7.77 18.56 2.96
C ARG A 262 8.04 18.34 4.45
N THR A 263 8.89 17.38 4.81
CA THR A 263 9.25 17.10 6.20
C THR A 263 9.89 18.33 6.87
N ILE A 264 10.80 19.05 6.19
CA ILE A 264 11.39 20.29 6.73
C ILE A 264 10.31 21.35 7.00
N LEU A 265 9.33 21.50 6.09
CA LEU A 265 8.21 22.43 6.28
C LEU A 265 7.32 22.01 7.46
N GLU A 266 7.00 20.72 7.59
CA GLU A 266 6.20 20.16 8.68
C GLU A 266 6.88 20.35 10.05
N GLU A 267 8.17 20.02 10.15
CA GLU A 267 8.97 20.22 11.37
C GLU A 267 8.95 21.69 11.82
N LYS A 268 9.09 22.61 10.86
CA LYS A 268 9.00 24.05 11.15
C LYS A 268 7.65 24.50 11.67
N ILE A 269 6.56 23.97 11.12
CA ILE A 269 5.22 24.26 11.60
C ILE A 269 5.10 23.80 13.05
N GLU A 270 5.54 22.59 13.36
CA GLU A 270 5.49 22.03 14.71
C GLU A 270 6.34 22.84 15.71
N GLU A 271 7.54 23.27 15.31
CA GLU A 271 8.40 24.15 16.12
C GLU A 271 7.75 25.51 16.38
N HIS A 272 7.15 26.11 15.34
CA HIS A 272 6.45 27.39 15.47
C HIS A 272 5.27 27.29 16.43
N GLU A 273 4.44 26.26 16.32
CA GLU A 273 3.30 26.02 17.22
C GLU A 273 3.77 25.85 18.68
N LYS A 274 4.86 25.13 18.92
CA LYS A 274 5.46 24.97 20.26
C LYS A 274 5.94 26.31 20.82
N LEU A 275 6.58 27.14 20.00
CA LEU A 275 7.04 28.47 20.39
C LEU A 275 5.87 29.42 20.71
N GLU A 276 4.83 29.41 19.89
CA GLU A 276 3.60 30.18 20.14
C GLU A 276 2.92 29.73 21.44
N ALA A 277 2.78 28.43 21.68
CA ALA A 277 2.23 27.90 22.92
C ALA A 277 3.06 28.32 24.14
N ARG A 278 4.40 28.30 24.03
CA ARG A 278 5.30 28.74 25.11
C ARG A 278 5.18 30.23 25.38
N THR A 279 5.17 31.07 24.35
CA THR A 279 5.05 32.53 24.50
C THR A 279 3.70 32.92 25.09
N LYS A 280 2.62 32.25 24.70
CA LYS A 280 1.29 32.42 25.32
C LYS A 280 1.30 32.11 26.81
N ARG A 281 1.84 30.95 27.22
CA ARG A 281 1.95 30.57 28.64
C ARG A 281 2.76 31.58 29.46
N LEU A 282 3.83 32.13 28.91
CA LEU A 282 4.65 33.15 29.58
C LEU A 282 3.90 34.48 29.73
N LYS A 283 3.10 34.88 28.73
CA LYS A 283 2.24 36.06 28.83
C LYS A 283 1.17 35.88 29.91
N ASP A 284 0.46 34.75 29.89
CA ASP A 284 -0.59 34.42 30.87
C ASP A 284 -0.01 34.35 32.30
N ALA A 285 1.21 33.83 32.48
CA ALA A 285 1.87 33.78 33.79
C ALA A 285 2.23 35.18 34.31
N LYS A 286 2.79 36.05 33.45
CA LYS A 286 3.11 37.44 33.82
C LYS A 286 1.85 38.25 34.15
N GLU A 287 0.76 38.03 33.44
CA GLU A 287 -0.52 38.67 33.71
C GLU A 287 -1.05 38.29 35.10
N ARG A 288 -1.01 36.99 35.45
CA ARG A 288 -1.38 36.52 36.80
C ARG A 288 -0.49 37.06 37.90
N GLU A 289 0.82 37.16 37.66
CA GLU A 289 1.76 37.77 38.61
C GLU A 289 1.41 39.24 38.86
N MET A 290 1.17 40.01 37.78
CA MET A 290 0.74 41.41 37.89
C MET A 290 -0.61 41.57 38.60
N GLU A 291 -1.59 40.70 38.31
CA GLU A 291 -2.89 40.70 39.00
C GLU A 291 -2.73 40.41 40.50
N ASN A 292 -1.92 39.43 40.87
CA ASN A 292 -1.62 39.10 42.27
C ASN A 292 -0.94 40.28 42.98
N GLU A 293 0.07 40.90 42.36
CA GLU A 293 0.74 42.09 42.92
C GLU A 293 -0.22 43.27 43.10
N GLN A 294 -1.13 43.50 42.15
CA GLN A 294 -2.15 44.54 42.27
C GLN A 294 -3.15 44.26 43.40
N GLN A 295 -3.51 43.00 43.64
CA GLN A 295 -4.38 42.62 44.76
C GLN A 295 -3.67 42.83 46.11
N LEU A 296 -2.41 42.40 46.23
CA LEU A 296 -1.57 42.63 47.42
C LEU A 296 -1.38 44.11 47.76
N ARG A 297 -1.33 44.99 46.75
CA ARG A 297 -1.24 46.46 46.99
C ARG A 297 -2.56 47.09 47.44
N LYS A 298 -3.69 46.43 47.20
CA LYS A 298 -5.03 46.92 47.56
C LYS A 298 -5.49 46.43 48.94
N SER A 299 -4.87 45.37 49.48
CA SER A 299 -5.09 44.83 50.83
C SER A 299 -4.19 45.52 51.86
#